data_AF-A0A3D3DPK0-F1
#
_entry.id   AF-A0A3D3DPK0-F1
#
_cell.length_a   1.000
_cell.length_b   1.000
_cell.length_c   1.000
_cell.angle_alpha   90.00
_cell.angle_beta   90.00
_cell.angle_gamma   90.00
#
_symmetry.space_group_name_H-M   'P 1'
#
loop_
_entity.id
_entity.type
_entity.pdbx_description
1 polymer ?
#
loop_
_entity_poly.entity_id
_entity_poly.type
_entity_poly.pdbx_seq_one_letter_code
_entity_poly.pdbx_strand_id
1 'polypeptide(L)'
;MAASNASTSQPLLTADGTPLKTSLQRSMRRSKLRAAMLVLPPLVFLLTLFIFPIGNLLTRSTDDALINHQLPVTFAILDQWDR
;
A
#
# COMPACT_ATOMS: atom_id res chain seq x y z
N MET A 1 28.39 58.03 -1.00
CA MET A 1 28.45 57.37 0.32
C MET A 1 27.45 56.22 0.30
N ALA A 2 27.95 54.99 0.27
CA ALA A 2 27.14 53.78 0.18
C ALA A 2 26.58 53.40 1.56
N ALA A 3 25.31 53.01 1.61
CA ALA A 3 24.72 52.37 2.79
C ALA A 3 24.26 50.97 2.39
N SER A 4 25.13 49.99 2.67
CA SER A 4 24.91 48.57 2.47
C SER A 4 24.00 48.05 3.60
N ASN A 5 22.69 48.05 3.39
CA ASN A 5 21.79 47.35 4.32
C ASN A 5 21.84 45.85 4.02
N ALA A 6 22.80 45.17 4.65
CA ALA A 6 22.81 43.72 4.73
C ALA A 6 21.49 43.27 5.38
N SER A 7 20.62 42.66 4.58
CA SER A 7 19.46 41.89 5.05
C SER A 7 19.95 40.66 5.79
N THR A 8 20.37 40.85 7.05
CA THR A 8 20.64 39.76 7.97
C THR A 8 19.36 38.92 8.06
N SER A 9 19.44 37.68 7.57
CA SER A 9 18.34 36.73 7.48
C SER A 9 17.92 36.29 8.88
N GLN A 10 17.27 37.18 9.64
CA GLN A 10 16.71 36.87 10.94
C GLN A 10 15.59 35.83 10.73
N PRO A 11 15.63 34.68 11.44
CA PRO A 11 14.60 33.65 11.29
C PRO A 11 13.23 34.25 11.59
N LEU A 12 12.26 34.09 10.68
CA LEU A 12 10.86 34.41 10.96
C LEU A 12 10.41 33.53 12.13
N LEU A 13 10.06 34.14 13.25
CA LEU A 13 9.61 33.45 14.47
C LEU A 13 8.07 33.45 14.52
N THR A 14 7.51 32.37 15.02
CA THR A 14 6.10 32.31 15.43
C THR A 14 5.90 33.13 16.71
N ALA A 15 4.65 33.45 17.09
CA ALA A 15 4.32 34.19 18.32
C ALA A 15 4.96 33.60 19.60
N ASP A 16 5.30 32.30 19.57
CA ASP A 16 5.92 31.55 20.67
C ASP A 16 7.46 31.50 20.61
N GLY A 17 8.09 32.29 19.72
CA GLY A 17 9.55 32.35 19.59
C GLY A 17 10.19 31.15 18.88
N THR A 18 9.41 30.18 18.41
CA THR A 18 9.94 29.07 17.59
C THR A 18 10.11 29.50 16.13
N PRO A 19 11.18 29.07 15.44
CA PRO A 19 11.37 29.36 14.03
C PRO A 19 10.21 28.78 13.20
N LEU A 20 9.61 29.63 12.36
CA LEU A 20 8.41 29.36 11.59
C LEU A 20 8.56 28.08 10.74
N LYS A 21 9.73 27.89 10.12
CA LYS A 21 10.06 26.70 9.33
C LYS A 21 9.82 25.39 10.09
N THR A 22 10.20 25.34 11.37
CA THR A 22 10.07 24.13 12.21
C THR A 22 8.61 23.87 12.57
N SER A 23 7.85 24.92 12.89
CA SER A 23 6.41 24.81 13.16
C SER A 23 5.64 24.32 11.92
N LEU A 24 6.00 24.83 10.75
CA LEU A 24 5.41 24.48 9.46
C LEU A 24 5.67 23.01 9.10
N GLN A 25 6.92 22.55 9.27
CA GLN A 25 7.25 21.14 9.05
C GLN A 25 6.49 20.19 9.99
N ARG A 26 6.31 20.58 11.25
CA ARG A 26 5.54 19.79 12.23
C ARG A 26 4.06 19.70 11.84
N SER A 27 3.46 20.81 11.45
CA SER A 27 2.08 20.86 10.95
C SER A 27 1.91 20.02 9.69
N MET A 28 2.83 20.17 8.73
CA MET A 28 2.79 19.45 7.46
C MET A 28 2.96 17.93 7.61
N ARG A 29 3.75 17.46 8.58
CA ARG A 29 3.83 16.01 8.90
C ARG A 29 2.51 15.46 9.43
N ARG A 30 1.84 16.20 10.31
CA ARG A 30 0.54 15.81 10.88
C ARG A 30 -0.54 15.74 9.81
N SER A 31 -0.59 16.71 8.89
CA SER A 31 -1.57 16.71 7.80
C SER A 31 -1.34 15.53 6.84
N LYS A 32 -0.09 15.24 6.48
CA LYS A 32 0.27 14.08 5.64
C LYS A 32 -0.11 12.75 6.29
N LEU A 33 0.19 12.57 7.56
CA LEU A 33 -0.20 11.36 8.31
C LEU A 33 -1.72 11.20 8.37
N ARG A 34 -2.45 12.29 8.62
CA ARG A 34 -3.92 12.26 8.68
C ARG A 34 -4.54 11.91 7.33
N ALA A 35 -4.02 12.47 6.23
CA ALA A 35 -4.43 12.13 4.89
C ALA A 35 -4.13 10.65 4.55
N ALA A 36 -2.93 10.17 4.91
CA ALA A 36 -2.56 8.77 4.71
C ALA A 36 -3.47 7.81 5.50
N MET A 37 -3.74 8.11 6.78
CA MET A 37 -4.65 7.32 7.62
C MET A 37 -6.08 7.30 7.08
N LEU A 38 -6.52 8.34 6.37
CA LEU A 38 -7.87 8.37 5.80
C LEU A 38 -8.02 7.38 4.62
N VAL A 39 -6.94 7.12 3.88
CA VAL A 39 -6.90 6.21 2.73
C VAL A 39 -6.47 4.79 3.14
N LEU A 40 -5.85 4.63 4.30
CA LEU A 40 -5.29 3.35 4.76
C LEU A 40 -6.35 2.24 4.95
N PRO A 41 -7.53 2.47 5.56
CA PRO A 41 -8.55 1.43 5.69
C PRO A 41 -9.07 0.86 4.36
N PRO A 42 -9.51 1.69 3.38
CA PRO A 42 -9.94 1.15 2.09
C PRO A 42 -8.78 0.52 1.31
N LEU A 43 -7.54 1.01 1.48
CA LEU A 43 -6.36 0.39 0.88
C LEU A 43 -6.13 -1.03 1.41
N VAL A 44 -6.15 -1.22 2.74
CA VAL A 44 -6.00 -2.55 3.36
C VAL A 44 -7.12 -3.48 2.91
N PHE A 45 -8.36 -3.00 2.85
CA PHE A 45 -9.49 -3.76 2.31
C PHE A 45 -9.20 -4.26 0.88
N LEU A 46 -8.74 -3.37 -0.01
CA LEU A 46 -8.35 -3.71 -1.38
C LEU A 46 -7.21 -4.73 -1.42
N LEU A 47 -6.16 -4.55 -0.61
CA LEU A 47 -5.06 -5.50 -0.53
C LEU A 47 -5.56 -6.89 -0.12
N THR A 48 -6.42 -6.99 0.89
CA THR A 48 -6.98 -8.27 1.31
C THR A 48 -7.87 -8.89 0.24
N LEU A 49 -8.76 -8.11 -0.39
CA LEU A 49 -9.69 -8.61 -1.40
C LEU A 49 -9.00 -9.10 -2.67
N PHE A 50 -7.84 -8.58 -3.01
CA PHE A 50 -7.16 -8.94 -4.26
C PHE A 50 -5.95 -9.83 -4.01
N ILE A 51 -5.05 -9.48 -3.08
CA ILE A 51 -3.80 -10.24 -2.88
C ILE A 51 -4.10 -11.65 -2.39
N PHE A 52 -5.04 -11.82 -1.46
CA PHE A 52 -5.37 -13.14 -0.92
C PHE A 52 -5.91 -14.11 -2.00
N PRO A 53 -6.97 -13.78 -2.76
CA PRO A 53 -7.45 -14.67 -3.80
C PRO A 53 -6.49 -14.81 -4.97
N ILE A 54 -5.75 -13.76 -5.35
CA ILE A 54 -4.71 -13.90 -6.39
C ILE A 54 -3.67 -14.92 -5.95
N GLY A 55 -3.19 -14.83 -4.70
CA GLY A 55 -2.26 -15.82 -4.15
C GLY A 55 -2.83 -17.24 -4.20
N ASN A 56 -4.08 -17.43 -3.78
CA ASN A 56 -4.76 -18.72 -3.83
C ASN A 56 -4.90 -19.27 -5.26
N LEU A 57 -5.22 -18.41 -6.23
CA LEU A 57 -5.31 -18.80 -7.63
C LEU A 57 -3.94 -19.17 -8.20
N LEU A 58 -2.88 -18.44 -7.84
CA LEU A 58 -1.51 -18.76 -8.26
C LEU A 58 -1.06 -20.12 -7.71
N THR A 59 -1.29 -20.40 -6.43
CA THR A 59 -0.95 -21.70 -5.84
C THR A 59 -1.73 -22.83 -6.52
N ARG A 60 -3.03 -22.62 -6.76
CA ARG A 60 -3.87 -23.59 -7.46
C ARG A 60 -3.46 -23.81 -8.92
N SER A 61 -2.96 -22.77 -9.60
CA SER A 61 -2.46 -22.88 -10.98
C SER A 61 -1.16 -23.68 -11.09
N THR A 62 -0.40 -23.81 -9.99
CA THR A 62 0.87 -24.55 -10.00
C THR A 62 0.67 -26.00 -9.59
N ASP A 63 -0.19 -26.27 -8.61
CA ASP A 63 -0.49 -27.61 -8.13
C ASP A 63 -1.99 -27.73 -7.83
N ASP A 64 -2.78 -28.07 -8.85
CA ASP A 64 -4.22 -28.27 -8.68
C ASP A 64 -4.48 -29.71 -8.23
N ALA A 65 -4.52 -29.91 -6.91
CA ALA A 65 -4.85 -31.20 -6.30
C ALA A 65 -6.16 -31.79 -6.83
N LEU A 66 -7.12 -30.95 -7.23
CA LEU A 66 -8.39 -31.42 -7.82
C LEU A 66 -8.14 -32.17 -9.13
N ILE A 67 -7.30 -31.62 -10.01
CA ILE A 67 -7.00 -32.22 -11.31
C ILE A 67 -6.19 -33.51 -11.14
N ASN A 68 -5.20 -33.49 -10.24
CA ASN A 68 -4.37 -34.65 -9.92
C ASN A 68 -5.19 -35.83 -9.37
N HIS A 69 -6.23 -35.57 -8.60
CA HIS A 69 -7.11 -36.63 -8.08
C HIS A 69 -8.24 -37.04 -9.04
N GLN A 70 -8.81 -36.09 -9.78
CA GLN A 70 -10.02 -36.35 -10.56
C GLN A 70 -9.72 -36.98 -11.93
N LEU A 71 -8.61 -36.61 -12.58
CA LEU A 71 -8.27 -37.16 -13.90
C LEU A 71 -8.17 -38.69 -13.92
N PRO A 72 -7.46 -39.35 -12.98
CA PRO A 72 -7.40 -40.81 -12.95
C PRO A 72 -8.77 -41.47 -12.82
N VAL A 73 -9.67 -40.90 -12.00
CA VAL A 73 -11.04 -41.41 -11.82
C VAL A 73 -11.84 -41.26 -13.12
N THR A 74 -11.73 -40.11 -13.78
CA THR A 74 -12.39 -39.88 -15.07
C THR A 74 -11.93 -40.87 -16.13
N PHE A 75 -10.61 -41.11 -16.24
CA PHE A 75 -10.08 -42.10 -17.18
C PHE A 75 -10.54 -43.52 -16.84
N ALA A 76 -10.61 -43.88 -15.56
CA ALA A 76 -11.09 -45.20 -15.14
C ALA A 76 -12.57 -45.43 -15.49
N ILE A 77 -13.41 -44.40 -15.45
CA ILE A 77 -14.82 -44.49 -15.86
C ILE A 77 -14.92 -44.57 -17.39
N LEU A 78 -14.14 -43.76 -18.12
CA LEU A 78 -14.13 -43.79 -19.59
C LEU A 78 -13.71 -45.15 -20.16
N ASP A 79 -12.72 -45.81 -19.54
CA ASP A 79 -12.26 -47.16 -19.95
C ASP A 79 -13.36 -48.23 -19.83
N GLN A 80 -14.35 -48.01 -18.96
CA GLN A 80 -15.50 -48.91 -18.79
C GLN A 80 -16.59 -48.68 -19.84
N TRP A 81 -16.63 -47.52 -20.49
CA TRP A 81 -17.68 -47.13 -21.43
C TRP A 81 -17.42 -47.60 -22.86
N ASP A 82 -16.15 -47.84 -23.21
CA ASP A 82 -15.71 -48.31 -24.53
C ASP A 82 -15.70 -49.85 -24.67
N ARG A 83 -16.34 -50.56 -23.71
CA ARG A 83 -16.53 -52.02 -23.70
C ARG A 83 -17.97 -52.43 -23.97
#